data_AF-A0A7J3S9T6-F1
#
_entry.id   AF-A0A7J3S9T6-F1
#
_cell.length_a   1.000
_cell.length_b   1.000
_cell.length_c   1.000
_cell.angle_alpha   90.00
_cell.angle_beta   90.00
_cell.angle_gamma   90.00
#
_symmetry.space_group_name_H-M   'P 1'
#
loop_
_entity.id
_entity.type
_entity.pdbx_description
1 polymer ?
#
loop_
_entity_poly.entity_id
_entity_poly.type
_entity_poly.pdbx_seq_one_letter_code
_entity_poly.pdbx_strand_id
1 'polypeptide(L)'
;MSLIARIKRFLGLEAKPEKEKVVEVPKEEVEKVAEEEKAKPRIGYIHLSGCTGDAMSLTENYDILADLLTDMVEIVYGHTLVDLWEMPEMDLALVEGSVCLQDEHSLKELKEVREKAKLVCAFGSCAATGCFTRYARGGQQAQPAHESFVPIADIIDVDLALPGCPPSPEIIAKAVVALLNNDMDYLKPMLDLAGYTEACGCDLQTKVVNQSLCIGCGTCAMACQTRALEMINGRPQLNNDRCIKCGICYVQCPRTWWPEEQIRKELGL
;
A
#
# COMPACT_ATOMS: atom_id res chain seq x y z
N MET A 1 12.27 -19.06 -19.47
CA MET A 1 11.14 -18.64 -18.62
C MET A 1 10.84 -17.19 -18.97
N SER A 2 9.58 -16.82 -19.22
CA SER A 2 9.23 -15.40 -19.43
C SER A 2 9.50 -14.61 -18.15
N LEU A 3 9.79 -13.32 -18.28
CA LEU A 3 10.03 -12.41 -17.15
C LEU A 3 8.89 -12.47 -16.12
N ILE A 4 7.66 -12.49 -16.63
CA ILE A 4 6.42 -12.66 -15.87
C ILE A 4 6.41 -13.96 -15.06
N ALA A 5 6.91 -15.07 -15.61
CA ALA A 5 7.00 -16.34 -14.89
C ALA A 5 8.00 -16.28 -13.71
N ARG A 6 9.09 -15.52 -13.87
CA ARG A 6 10.08 -15.30 -12.80
C ARG A 6 9.50 -14.47 -11.65
N ILE A 7 8.74 -13.43 -11.98
CA ILE A 7 8.07 -12.55 -11.02
C ILE A 7 6.93 -13.29 -10.29
N LYS A 8 6.11 -14.06 -11.02
CA LYS A 8 5.06 -14.90 -10.41
C LYS A 8 5.65 -15.90 -9.42
N ARG A 9 6.81 -16.48 -9.74
CA ARG A 9 7.54 -17.39 -8.84
C ARG A 9 8.06 -16.67 -7.60
N PHE A 10 8.65 -15.49 -7.74
CA PHE A 10 9.13 -14.68 -6.62
C PHE A 10 7.99 -14.27 -5.67
N LEU A 11 6.87 -13.82 -6.23
CA LEU A 11 5.71 -13.35 -5.46
C LEU A 11 4.77 -14.47 -4.97
N GLY A 12 5.06 -15.73 -5.26
CA GLY A 12 4.21 -16.87 -4.89
C GLY A 12 2.85 -16.91 -5.60
N LEU A 13 2.73 -16.27 -6.77
CA LEU A 13 1.50 -16.16 -7.57
C LEU A 13 1.38 -17.25 -8.67
N GLU A 14 2.10 -18.37 -8.53
CA GLU A 14 2.00 -19.49 -9.47
C GLU A 14 0.70 -20.30 -9.22
N ALA A 15 -0.16 -20.38 -10.24
CA ALA A 15 -1.17 -21.43 -10.29
C ALA A 15 -0.47 -22.77 -10.57
N LYS A 16 -0.72 -23.78 -9.73
CA LYS A 16 -0.21 -25.15 -9.95
C LYS A 16 -0.73 -25.68 -11.29
N PRO A 17 0.08 -26.35 -12.11
CA PRO A 17 -0.37 -26.87 -13.39
C PRO A 17 -1.39 -27.99 -13.17
N GLU A 18 -2.58 -27.83 -13.75
CA GLU A 18 -3.48 -28.96 -14.01
C GLU A 18 -2.82 -29.91 -15.02
N LYS A 19 -3.04 -31.20 -14.80
CA LYS A 19 -2.39 -32.32 -15.49
C LYS A 19 -2.46 -32.17 -17.02
N GLU A 20 -1.28 -32.25 -17.65
CA GLU A 20 -1.07 -32.21 -19.09
C GLU A 20 -1.96 -33.20 -19.86
N LYS A 21 -2.62 -32.70 -20.90
CA LYS A 21 -2.91 -33.47 -22.12
C LYS A 21 -2.26 -32.73 -23.28
N VAL A 22 -1.20 -33.34 -23.83
CA VAL A 22 -0.51 -32.87 -25.03
C VAL A 22 -1.44 -33.07 -26.22
N VAL A 23 -1.78 -31.97 -26.90
CA VAL A 23 -2.29 -31.99 -28.27
C VAL A 23 -1.39 -31.04 -29.07
N GLU A 24 -0.65 -31.59 -30.02
CA GLU A 24 0.21 -30.83 -30.93
C GLU A 24 -0.65 -30.04 -31.93
N VAL A 25 -0.38 -28.74 -32.08
CA VAL A 25 -0.99 -27.88 -33.11
C VAL A 25 0.14 -27.30 -34.00
N PRO A 26 -0.03 -27.25 -35.35
CA PRO A 26 1.06 -26.97 -36.28
C PRO A 26 1.55 -25.51 -36.28
N LYS A 27 2.83 -25.36 -36.64
CA LYS A 27 3.68 -24.15 -36.60
C LYS A 27 3.25 -22.93 -37.47
N GLU A 28 2.07 -22.92 -38.07
CA GLU A 28 1.66 -21.85 -39.00
C GLU A 28 0.89 -20.69 -38.33
N GLU A 29 0.47 -20.80 -37.07
CA GLU A 29 -0.20 -19.70 -36.33
C GLU A 29 0.77 -18.77 -35.58
N VAL A 30 2.08 -19.01 -35.66
CA VAL A 30 3.12 -18.29 -34.89
C VAL A 30 3.38 -16.87 -35.41
N GLU A 31 2.82 -16.46 -36.56
CA GLU A 31 3.11 -15.17 -37.18
C GLU A 31 1.98 -14.11 -37.12
N LYS A 32 0.90 -14.34 -36.36
CA LYS A 32 -0.21 -13.34 -36.28
C LYS A 32 -0.66 -12.90 -34.89
N VAL A 33 0.08 -13.25 -33.85
CA VAL A 33 -0.06 -12.60 -32.54
C VAL A 33 1.20 -11.77 -32.31
N ALA A 34 1.35 -10.72 -33.13
CA ALA A 34 2.12 -9.58 -32.69
C ALA A 34 1.39 -9.07 -31.44
N GLU A 35 1.96 -9.41 -30.28
CA GLU A 35 1.49 -9.01 -28.96
C GLU A 35 1.15 -7.51 -29.01
N GLU A 36 -0.12 -7.17 -28.76
CA GLU A 36 -0.46 -5.82 -28.34
C GLU A 36 0.37 -5.56 -27.07
N GLU A 37 1.49 -4.84 -27.21
CA GLU A 37 2.27 -4.37 -26.07
C GLU A 37 1.32 -3.53 -25.19
N LYS A 38 0.81 -4.13 -24.11
CA LYS A 38 0.04 -3.40 -23.12
C LYS A 38 0.90 -2.23 -22.65
N ALA A 39 0.42 -1.01 -22.89
CA ALA A 39 1.07 0.20 -22.40
C ALA A 39 1.30 0.07 -20.88
N LYS A 40 2.53 0.34 -20.45
CA LYS A 40 2.93 0.25 -19.04
C LYS A 40 2.10 1.25 -18.21
N PRO A 41 1.58 0.87 -17.03
CA PRO A 41 0.88 1.82 -16.18
C PRO A 41 1.78 2.98 -15.79
N ARG A 42 1.27 4.19 -15.94
CA ARG A 42 1.94 5.44 -15.60
C ARG A 42 1.73 5.74 -14.12
N ILE A 43 2.78 5.60 -13.33
CA ILE A 43 2.75 5.78 -11.88
C ILE A 43 3.43 7.09 -11.49
N GLY A 44 2.79 7.88 -10.63
CA GLY A 44 3.45 8.96 -9.92
C GLY A 44 3.76 8.56 -8.48
N TYR A 45 4.93 8.96 -7.99
CA TYR A 45 5.26 8.94 -6.57
C TYR A 45 5.26 10.38 -6.04
N ILE A 46 4.30 10.72 -5.19
CA ILE A 46 4.17 12.07 -4.64
C ILE A 46 4.50 12.05 -3.17
N HIS A 47 5.48 12.85 -2.79
CA HIS A 47 5.95 12.98 -1.42
C HIS A 47 5.40 14.27 -0.80
N LEU A 48 4.50 14.14 0.18
CA LEU A 48 4.01 15.24 0.99
C LEU A 48 4.82 15.33 2.30
N SER A 49 4.16 15.42 3.47
CA SER A 49 4.83 15.35 4.76
C SER A 49 5.07 13.89 5.18
N GLY A 50 5.84 13.18 4.35
CA GLY A 50 6.27 11.80 4.55
C GLY A 50 7.70 11.71 5.08
N CYS A 51 8.27 10.50 5.10
CA CYS A 51 9.67 10.27 5.50
C CYS A 51 10.51 9.60 4.40
N THR A 52 9.92 9.38 3.22
CA THR A 52 10.45 8.59 2.09
C THR A 52 10.60 7.09 2.42
N GLY A 53 10.24 6.65 3.62
CA GLY A 53 10.38 5.26 4.05
C GLY A 53 9.50 4.29 3.27
N ASP A 54 8.35 4.77 2.77
CA ASP A 54 7.44 3.94 1.98
C ASP A 54 8.03 3.70 0.58
N ALA A 55 8.59 4.75 -0.05
CA ALA A 55 9.37 4.60 -1.28
C ALA A 55 10.63 3.73 -1.10
N MET A 56 11.32 3.82 0.04
CA MET A 56 12.44 2.92 0.34
C MET A 56 11.95 1.46 0.42
N SER A 57 10.83 1.20 1.08
CA SER A 57 10.24 -0.13 1.12
C SER A 57 9.88 -0.67 -0.28
N LEU A 58 9.41 0.20 -1.19
CA LEU A 58 9.20 -0.16 -2.60
C LEU A 58 10.52 -0.63 -3.24
N THR A 59 11.62 0.08 -3.02
CA THR A 59 12.93 -0.24 -3.62
C THR A 59 13.63 -1.42 -2.95
N GLU A 60 13.19 -1.87 -1.77
CA GLU A 60 13.66 -3.09 -1.13
C GLU A 60 13.15 -4.38 -1.80
N ASN A 61 12.35 -4.30 -2.86
CA ASN A 61 12.03 -5.42 -3.75
C ASN A 61 13.22 -5.79 -4.66
N TYR A 62 14.38 -6.11 -4.07
CA TYR A 62 15.69 -6.13 -4.72
C TYR A 62 15.75 -6.96 -6.01
N ASP A 63 15.19 -8.18 -6.00
CA ASP A 63 15.28 -9.11 -7.13
C ASP A 63 14.47 -8.65 -8.34
N ILE A 64 13.38 -7.91 -8.12
CA ILE A 64 12.44 -7.47 -9.16
C ILE A 64 12.49 -5.97 -9.42
N LEU A 65 13.28 -5.19 -8.66
CA LEU A 65 13.24 -3.74 -8.74
C LEU A 65 13.60 -3.23 -10.14
N ALA A 66 14.64 -3.80 -10.75
CA ALA A 66 15.04 -3.42 -12.11
C ALA A 66 13.88 -3.68 -13.09
N ASP A 67 13.41 -4.93 -13.15
CA ASP A 67 12.31 -5.35 -14.02
C ASP A 67 11.02 -4.54 -13.76
N LEU A 68 10.73 -4.20 -12.50
CA LEU A 68 9.60 -3.37 -12.11
C LEU A 68 9.68 -2.00 -12.78
N LEU A 69 10.82 -1.33 -12.63
CA LEU A 69 11.02 0.05 -13.12
C LEU A 69 11.28 0.12 -14.63
N THR A 70 11.82 -0.93 -15.24
CA THR A 70 12.13 -0.95 -16.68
C THR A 70 11.01 -1.52 -17.52
N ASP A 71 10.34 -2.57 -17.06
CA ASP A 71 9.47 -3.40 -17.90
C ASP A 71 8.02 -3.45 -17.44
N MET A 72 7.75 -3.27 -16.15
CA MET A 72 6.39 -3.42 -15.60
C MET A 72 5.63 -2.10 -15.50
N VAL A 73 6.26 -1.04 -15.00
CA VAL A 73 5.62 0.27 -14.80
C VAL A 73 6.46 1.39 -15.37
N GLU A 74 5.83 2.52 -15.66
CA GLU A 74 6.52 3.76 -16.01
C GLU A 74 6.34 4.75 -14.85
N ILE A 75 7.41 5.05 -14.09
CA ILE A 75 7.36 6.13 -13.10
C ILE A 75 7.50 7.46 -13.84
N VAL A 76 6.42 8.21 -13.94
CA VAL A 76 6.31 9.41 -14.78
C VAL A 76 6.46 10.71 -14.01
N TYR A 77 6.32 10.67 -12.69
CA TYR A 77 6.35 11.85 -11.84
C TYR A 77 6.78 11.54 -10.41
N GLY A 78 7.39 12.53 -9.77
CA GLY A 78 7.90 12.45 -8.40
C GLY A 78 9.35 12.90 -8.36
N HIS A 79 9.58 14.11 -7.86
CA HIS A 79 10.90 14.77 -7.87
C HIS A 79 12.02 13.98 -7.16
N THR A 80 11.68 12.99 -6.32
CA THR A 80 12.67 12.08 -5.74
C THR A 80 13.30 11.14 -6.79
N LEU A 81 12.58 10.82 -7.86
CA LEU A 81 12.94 9.79 -8.85
C LEU A 81 12.97 10.31 -10.29
N VAL A 82 12.26 11.38 -10.61
CA VAL A 82 12.05 11.88 -11.98
C VAL A 82 12.34 13.38 -12.06
N ASP A 83 13.17 13.77 -13.03
CA ASP A 83 13.52 15.17 -13.32
C ASP A 83 12.42 15.87 -14.14
N LEU A 84 11.21 15.97 -13.56
CA LEU A 84 10.03 16.60 -14.18
C LEU A 84 9.29 17.46 -13.14
N TRP A 85 9.04 18.73 -13.49
CA TRP A 85 8.39 19.70 -12.59
C TRP A 85 6.91 19.95 -12.89
N GLU A 86 6.46 19.63 -14.10
CA GLU A 86 5.06 19.74 -14.50
C GLU A 86 4.38 18.39 -14.29
N MET A 87 3.39 18.32 -13.40
CA MET A 87 2.71 17.06 -13.10
C MET A 87 1.97 16.53 -14.34
N PRO A 88 2.26 15.30 -14.83
CA PRO A 88 1.55 14.70 -15.95
C PRO A 88 0.28 13.97 -15.48
N GLU A 89 -0.54 13.52 -16.44
CA GLU A 89 -1.60 12.54 -16.19
C GLU A 89 -1.01 11.17 -15.79
N MET A 90 -1.67 10.52 -14.83
CA MET A 90 -1.21 9.27 -14.20
C MET A 90 -2.35 8.24 -14.12
N ASP A 91 -2.01 6.96 -14.28
CA ASP A 91 -2.95 5.87 -14.01
C ASP A 91 -3.08 5.60 -12.50
N LEU A 92 -1.97 5.74 -11.76
CA LEU A 92 -1.91 5.58 -10.31
C LEU A 92 -1.00 6.63 -9.70
N ALA A 93 -1.46 7.31 -8.65
CA ALA A 93 -0.63 8.12 -7.78
C ALA A 93 -0.41 7.41 -6.44
N LEU A 94 0.84 7.10 -6.13
CA LEU A 94 1.30 6.67 -4.81
C LEU A 94 1.61 7.93 -3.99
N VAL A 95 0.68 8.34 -3.12
CA VAL A 95 0.84 9.55 -2.31
C VAL A 95 1.34 9.18 -0.93
N GLU A 96 2.58 9.57 -0.64
CA GLU A 96 3.25 9.34 0.63
C GLU A 96 3.12 10.55 1.57
N GLY A 97 2.88 10.27 2.85
CA GLY A 97 2.87 11.30 3.89
C GLY A 97 1.51 11.93 4.11
N SER A 98 1.33 12.48 5.31
CA SER A 98 0.17 13.33 5.62
C SER A 98 0.30 14.70 4.93
N VAL A 99 -0.77 15.49 4.93
CA VAL A 99 -0.75 16.86 4.40
C VAL A 99 -0.77 17.88 5.53
N CYS A 100 0.14 18.85 5.49
CA CYS A 100 0.17 20.00 6.39
C CYS A 100 -0.87 21.03 5.94
N LEU A 101 -1.82 21.39 6.81
CA LEU A 101 -2.88 22.34 6.46
C LEU A 101 -2.39 23.79 6.33
N GLN A 102 -1.21 24.10 6.90
CA GLN A 102 -0.60 25.43 6.83
C GLN A 102 0.39 25.59 5.68
N ASP A 103 0.67 24.53 4.92
CA ASP A 103 1.54 24.60 3.75
C ASP A 103 0.73 24.62 2.45
N GLU A 104 0.70 25.79 1.79
CA GLU A 104 -0.10 25.98 0.58
C GLU A 104 0.35 25.10 -0.58
N HIS A 105 1.66 24.84 -0.72
CA HIS A 105 2.16 24.02 -1.81
C HIS A 105 1.70 22.57 -1.65
N SER A 106 1.85 21.97 -0.46
CA SER A 106 1.35 20.61 -0.18
C SER A 106 -0.14 20.45 -0.48
N LEU A 107 -0.97 21.46 -0.15
CA LEU A 107 -2.41 21.42 -0.44
C LEU A 107 -2.72 21.54 -1.94
N LYS A 108 -1.96 22.36 -2.68
CA LYS A 108 -2.11 22.50 -4.14
C LYS A 108 -1.67 21.22 -4.85
N GLU A 109 -0.50 20.71 -4.49
CA GLU A 109 0.06 19.46 -5.01
C GLU A 109 -0.93 18.29 -4.82
N LEU A 110 -1.46 18.11 -3.60
CA LEU A 110 -2.40 17.03 -3.32
C LEU A 110 -3.70 17.13 -4.14
N LYS A 111 -4.22 18.34 -4.36
CA LYS A 111 -5.41 18.55 -5.21
C LYS A 111 -5.11 18.27 -6.67
N GLU A 112 -3.96 18.73 -7.16
CA GLU A 112 -3.51 18.48 -8.53
C GLU A 112 -3.32 16.98 -8.81
N VAL A 113 -2.78 16.23 -7.84
CA VAL A 113 -2.70 14.77 -7.92
C VAL A 113 -4.07 14.15 -8.14
N ARG A 114 -5.08 14.57 -7.39
CA ARG A 114 -6.43 14.01 -7.53
C ARG A 114 -7.04 14.32 -8.90
N GLU A 115 -6.75 15.50 -9.45
CA GLU A 115 -7.22 15.91 -10.79
C GLU A 115 -6.55 15.09 -11.91
N LYS A 116 -5.24 14.81 -11.78
CA LYS A 116 -4.43 14.18 -12.83
C LYS A 116 -4.27 12.66 -12.70
N ALA A 117 -4.64 12.06 -11.57
CA ALA A 117 -4.54 10.63 -11.34
C ALA A 117 -5.91 9.95 -11.47
N LYS A 118 -5.96 8.87 -12.27
CA LYS A 118 -7.16 8.01 -12.33
C LYS A 118 -7.42 7.32 -10.98
N LEU A 119 -6.38 6.79 -10.36
CA LEU A 119 -6.43 6.20 -9.02
C LEU A 119 -5.44 6.88 -8.08
N VAL A 120 -5.86 7.17 -6.86
CA VAL A 120 -5.03 7.68 -5.76
C VAL A 120 -4.93 6.61 -4.67
N CYS A 121 -3.69 6.21 -4.39
CA CYS A 121 -3.35 5.32 -3.30
C CYS A 121 -2.75 6.13 -2.14
N ALA A 122 -3.37 6.03 -0.96
CA ALA A 122 -2.73 6.47 0.27
C ALA A 122 -1.58 5.51 0.61
N PHE A 123 -0.36 5.92 0.28
CA PHE A 123 0.83 5.09 0.37
C PHE A 123 1.50 5.27 1.73
N GLY A 124 1.39 4.25 2.58
CA GLY A 124 1.89 4.31 3.95
C GLY A 124 0.88 4.88 4.94
N SER A 125 1.09 4.56 6.22
CA SER A 125 0.17 4.94 7.30
C SER A 125 0.10 6.46 7.50
N CYS A 126 1.11 7.24 7.13
CA CYS A 126 1.05 8.70 7.24
C CYS A 126 -0.02 9.27 6.30
N ALA A 127 -0.03 8.84 5.03
CA ALA A 127 -1.05 9.23 4.07
C ALA A 127 -2.43 8.66 4.45
N ALA A 128 -2.48 7.38 4.84
CA ALA A 128 -3.75 6.71 5.13
C ALA A 128 -4.39 7.18 6.45
N THR A 129 -3.62 7.29 7.53
CA THR A 129 -4.14 7.44 8.91
C THR A 129 -3.63 8.68 9.65
N GLY A 130 -2.69 9.42 9.07
CA GLY A 130 -1.87 10.43 9.74
C GLY A 130 -0.69 9.85 10.53
N CYS A 131 -0.77 8.59 11.00
CA CYS A 131 0.32 7.93 11.74
C CYS A 131 0.88 8.83 12.87
N PHE A 132 2.20 8.90 13.00
CA PHE A 132 2.89 9.73 14.00
C PHE A 132 2.70 11.25 13.81
N THR A 133 2.28 11.76 12.64
CA THR A 133 2.03 13.19 12.46
C THR A 133 0.75 13.64 13.16
N ARG A 134 -0.11 12.68 13.59
CA ARG A 134 -1.20 12.93 14.55
C ARG A 134 -0.71 13.51 15.88
N TYR A 135 0.58 13.41 16.20
CA TYR A 135 1.18 14.02 17.39
C TYR A 135 1.77 15.42 17.15
N ALA A 136 1.81 15.88 15.90
CA ALA A 136 2.28 17.22 15.58
C ALA A 136 1.38 18.28 16.23
N ARG A 137 2.01 19.35 16.72
CA ARG A 137 1.33 20.45 17.44
C ARG A 137 1.99 21.82 17.22
N GLY A 138 2.80 21.94 16.17
CA GLY A 138 3.51 23.17 15.83
C GLY A 138 4.52 23.63 16.90
N GLY A 139 4.88 24.91 16.82
CA GLY A 139 5.78 25.57 17.76
C GLY A 139 7.28 25.34 17.51
N GLN A 140 7.64 24.49 16.53
CA GLN A 140 9.04 24.22 16.18
C GLN A 140 9.53 25.14 15.05
N GLN A 141 10.76 25.65 15.18
CA GLN A 141 11.42 26.47 14.15
C GLN A 141 11.82 25.62 12.92
N ALA A 142 11.95 26.18 11.71
CA ALA A 142 11.76 27.59 11.32
C ALA A 142 10.33 27.96 10.94
N GLN A 143 9.38 27.02 11.04
CA GLN A 143 7.96 27.22 10.74
C GLN A 143 7.09 26.85 11.94
N PRO A 144 7.03 27.69 12.99
CA PRO A 144 6.24 27.39 14.18
C PRO A 144 4.73 27.25 13.91
N ALA A 145 4.26 27.80 12.78
CA ALA A 145 2.88 27.72 12.34
C ALA A 145 2.51 26.37 11.70
N HIS A 146 3.49 25.55 11.29
CA HIS A 146 3.21 24.22 10.73
C HIS A 146 2.81 23.27 11.87
N GLU A 147 1.51 23.17 12.10
CA GLU A 147 0.94 22.56 13.30
C GLU A 147 0.05 21.35 12.98
N SER A 148 -0.77 21.45 11.94
CA SER A 148 -1.88 20.53 11.72
C SER A 148 -1.62 19.64 10.51
N PHE A 149 -1.54 18.34 10.76
CA PHE A 149 -1.33 17.33 9.73
C PHE A 149 -2.49 16.34 9.73
N VAL A 150 -3.02 16.06 8.54
CA VAL A 150 -4.17 15.15 8.34
C VAL A 150 -3.84 14.08 7.30
N PRO A 151 -4.45 12.89 7.36
CA PRO A 151 -4.41 11.93 6.25
C PRO A 151 -4.97 12.57 4.98
N ILE A 152 -4.52 12.10 3.82
CA ILE A 152 -4.88 12.73 2.54
C ILE A 152 -6.37 12.63 2.21
N ALA A 153 -7.04 11.60 2.74
CA ALA A 153 -8.47 11.37 2.59
C ALA A 153 -9.35 12.46 3.24
N ASP A 154 -8.79 13.28 4.15
CA ASP A 154 -9.53 14.40 4.73
C ASP A 154 -9.61 15.60 3.74
N ILE A 155 -8.84 15.59 2.65
CA ILE A 155 -8.76 16.67 1.65
C ILE A 155 -9.25 16.23 0.26
N ILE A 156 -8.97 14.99 -0.14
CA ILE A 156 -9.34 14.44 -1.46
C ILE A 156 -9.93 13.03 -1.32
N ASP A 157 -10.66 12.58 -2.35
CA ASP A 157 -11.09 11.18 -2.43
C ASP A 157 -9.90 10.25 -2.71
N VAL A 158 -9.80 9.17 -1.94
CA VAL A 158 -8.76 8.15 -2.02
C VAL A 158 -9.39 6.83 -2.46
N ASP A 159 -8.81 6.19 -3.48
CA ASP A 159 -9.36 4.96 -4.06
C ASP A 159 -8.91 3.70 -3.31
N LEU A 160 -7.67 3.69 -2.83
CA LEU A 160 -7.12 2.57 -2.06
C LEU A 160 -6.08 3.05 -1.03
N ALA A 161 -5.84 2.25 -0.01
CA ALA A 161 -4.80 2.52 0.98
C ALA A 161 -3.88 1.31 1.18
N LEU A 162 -2.61 1.60 1.43
CA LEU A 162 -1.61 0.62 1.86
C LEU A 162 -1.08 1.04 3.24
N PRO A 163 -1.75 0.66 4.35
CA PRO A 163 -1.26 0.95 5.69
C PRO A 163 0.01 0.17 6.03
N GLY A 164 0.86 0.80 6.85
CA GLY A 164 2.15 0.30 7.32
C GLY A 164 3.10 1.48 7.53
N CYS A 165 4.07 1.36 8.45
CA CYS A 165 5.06 2.41 8.70
C CYS A 165 6.49 1.83 8.70
N PRO A 166 7.02 1.44 7.53
CA PRO A 166 6.39 1.51 6.20
C PRO A 166 5.51 0.27 5.88
N PRO A 167 4.67 0.27 4.82
CA PRO A 167 4.12 -0.95 4.23
C PRO A 167 5.26 -1.89 3.84
N SER A 168 5.05 -3.19 3.88
CA SER A 168 6.12 -4.14 3.55
C SER A 168 6.45 -4.11 2.05
N PRO A 169 7.70 -4.42 1.64
CA PRO A 169 8.05 -4.46 0.22
C PRO A 169 7.13 -5.37 -0.59
N GLU A 170 6.73 -6.51 -0.02
CA GLU A 170 5.91 -7.52 -0.66
C GLU A 170 4.47 -7.05 -0.89
N ILE A 171 3.87 -6.33 0.08
CA ILE A 171 2.49 -5.84 -0.11
C ILE A 171 2.44 -4.77 -1.19
N ILE A 172 3.49 -3.94 -1.30
CA ILE A 172 3.63 -2.93 -2.34
C ILE A 172 3.74 -3.62 -3.71
N ALA A 173 4.66 -4.58 -3.85
CA ALA A 173 4.85 -5.31 -5.10
C ALA A 173 3.58 -6.07 -5.51
N LYS A 174 2.92 -6.77 -4.59
CA LYS A 174 1.66 -7.47 -4.87
C LYS A 174 0.54 -6.50 -5.27
N ALA A 175 0.42 -5.34 -4.62
CA ALA A 175 -0.58 -4.34 -4.98
C ALA A 175 -0.34 -3.77 -6.39
N VAL A 176 0.91 -3.44 -6.75
CA VAL A 176 1.26 -2.99 -8.10
C VAL A 176 0.95 -4.08 -9.12
N VAL A 177 1.36 -5.33 -8.89
CA VAL A 177 1.06 -6.45 -9.79
C VAL A 177 -0.44 -6.72 -9.91
N ALA A 178 -1.20 -6.59 -8.84
CA ALA A 178 -2.66 -6.74 -8.87
C ALA A 178 -3.30 -5.62 -9.71
N LEU A 179 -2.82 -4.37 -9.60
CA LEU A 179 -3.27 -3.26 -10.46
C LEU A 179 -2.95 -3.52 -11.94
N LEU A 180 -1.74 -3.98 -12.27
CA LEU A 180 -1.33 -4.32 -13.64
C LEU A 180 -2.22 -5.40 -14.27
N ASN A 181 -2.66 -6.36 -13.46
CA ASN A 181 -3.48 -7.48 -13.90
C ASN A 181 -4.98 -7.22 -13.77
N ASN A 182 -5.38 -6.05 -13.27
CA ASN A 182 -6.77 -5.74 -12.93
C ASN A 182 -7.40 -6.78 -11.98
N ASP A 183 -6.61 -7.30 -11.04
CA ASP A 183 -7.04 -8.25 -10.01
C ASP A 183 -7.75 -7.52 -8.87
N MET A 184 -9.01 -7.16 -9.14
CA MET A 184 -9.85 -6.43 -8.19
C MET A 184 -10.21 -7.25 -6.95
N ASP A 185 -10.19 -8.58 -7.04
CA ASP A 185 -10.43 -9.46 -5.90
C ASP A 185 -9.30 -9.33 -4.88
N TYR A 186 -8.05 -9.28 -5.36
CA TYR A 186 -6.89 -9.03 -4.49
C TYR A 186 -6.90 -7.62 -3.90
N LEU A 187 -7.28 -6.61 -4.70
CA LEU A 187 -7.23 -5.20 -4.28
C LEU A 187 -8.37 -4.81 -3.34
N LYS A 188 -9.45 -5.57 -3.28
CA LYS A 188 -10.65 -5.21 -2.51
C LYS A 188 -10.39 -4.80 -1.06
N PRO A 189 -9.55 -5.50 -0.27
CA PRO A 189 -9.22 -5.06 1.08
C PRO A 189 -8.52 -3.68 1.11
N MET A 190 -7.69 -3.36 0.11
CA MET A 190 -7.01 -2.07 0.03
C MET A 190 -8.00 -0.94 -0.31
N LEU A 191 -9.02 -1.23 -1.11
CA LEU A 191 -10.13 -0.29 -1.37
C LEU A 191 -10.93 -0.06 -0.08
N ASP A 192 -11.30 -1.12 0.63
CA ASP A 192 -12.05 -1.01 1.89
C ASP A 192 -11.26 -0.24 2.97
N LEU A 193 -9.93 -0.40 2.99
CA LEU A 193 -9.03 0.30 3.89
C LEU A 193 -8.85 1.80 3.57
N ALA A 194 -9.28 2.28 2.39
CA ALA A 194 -9.26 3.72 2.08
C ALA A 194 -10.10 4.53 3.09
N GLY A 195 -11.17 3.94 3.64
CA GLY A 195 -11.99 4.55 4.68
C GLY A 195 -11.42 4.48 6.10
N TYR A 196 -10.30 3.77 6.31
CA TYR A 196 -9.68 3.63 7.63
C TYR A 196 -8.65 4.75 7.86
N THR A 197 -9.13 5.95 8.17
CA THR A 197 -8.31 7.18 8.24
C THR A 197 -7.93 7.65 9.64
N GLU A 198 -8.55 7.06 10.66
CA GLU A 198 -8.19 7.28 12.06
C GLU A 198 -7.88 5.94 12.72
N ALA A 199 -6.65 5.80 13.19
CA ALA A 199 -6.12 4.53 13.66
C ALA A 199 -5.41 4.65 15.01
N CYS A 200 -5.52 3.61 15.84
CA CYS A 200 -4.80 3.51 17.10
C CYS A 200 -4.68 2.06 17.55
N GLY A 201 -3.71 1.74 18.41
CA GLY A 201 -3.71 0.46 19.13
C GLY A 201 -5.01 0.21 19.92
N CYS A 202 -5.73 1.26 20.30
CA CYS A 202 -7.04 1.18 20.93
C CYS A 202 -8.11 0.52 20.04
N ASP A 203 -7.93 0.49 18.72
CA ASP A 203 -8.85 -0.19 17.80
C ASP A 203 -9.01 -1.67 18.14
N LEU A 204 -7.95 -2.31 18.66
CA LEU A 204 -8.03 -3.69 19.14
C LEU A 204 -9.02 -3.84 20.29
N GLN A 205 -9.10 -2.85 21.17
CA GLN A 205 -10.06 -2.87 22.26
C GLN A 205 -11.47 -2.59 21.73
N THR A 206 -11.66 -1.45 21.06
CA THR A 206 -13.00 -0.96 20.67
C THR A 206 -13.67 -1.81 19.59
N LYS A 207 -12.89 -2.29 18.60
CA LYS A 207 -13.41 -2.99 17.42
C LYS A 207 -13.22 -4.51 17.46
N VAL A 208 -12.42 -5.07 18.38
CA VAL A 208 -12.18 -6.53 18.45
C VAL A 208 -12.48 -7.13 19.83
N VAL A 209 -11.84 -6.66 20.89
CA VAL A 209 -12.01 -7.23 22.26
C VAL A 209 -13.41 -6.94 22.79
N ASN A 210 -13.86 -5.68 22.74
CA ASN A 210 -15.19 -5.28 23.20
C ASN A 210 -16.31 -5.92 22.38
N GLN A 211 -16.03 -6.23 21.11
CA GLN A 211 -16.96 -6.95 20.23
C GLN A 211 -16.96 -8.47 20.49
N SER A 212 -16.23 -8.94 21.50
CA SER A 212 -16.09 -10.37 21.83
C SER A 212 -15.50 -11.22 20.69
N LEU A 213 -14.74 -10.61 19.78
CA LEU A 213 -14.13 -11.30 18.64
C LEU A 213 -12.70 -11.79 18.94
N CYS A 214 -12.05 -11.25 19.97
CA CYS A 214 -10.66 -11.55 20.29
C CYS A 214 -10.48 -12.99 20.81
N ILE A 215 -9.60 -13.75 20.13
CA ILE A 215 -9.22 -15.12 20.53
C ILE A 215 -7.80 -15.25 21.08
N GLY A 216 -7.09 -14.13 21.28
CA GLY A 216 -5.76 -14.14 21.90
C GLY A 216 -4.64 -14.75 21.06
N CYS A 217 -4.74 -14.76 19.73
CA CYS A 217 -3.75 -15.36 18.83
C CYS A 217 -2.38 -14.64 18.80
N GLY A 218 -2.33 -13.35 19.16
CA GLY A 218 -1.09 -12.56 19.19
C GLY A 218 -0.67 -11.91 17.86
N THR A 219 -1.41 -12.08 16.76
CA THR A 219 -1.05 -11.50 15.44
C THR A 219 -0.84 -9.99 15.49
N CYS A 220 -1.66 -9.26 16.26
CA CYS A 220 -1.53 -7.82 16.44
C CYS A 220 -0.20 -7.40 17.10
N ALA A 221 0.29 -8.16 18.09
CA ALA A 221 1.58 -7.90 18.73
C ALA A 221 2.75 -8.22 17.79
N MET A 222 2.64 -9.31 17.02
CA MET A 222 3.62 -9.70 16.00
C MET A 222 3.77 -8.61 14.92
N ALA A 223 2.65 -8.11 14.40
CA ALA A 223 2.62 -7.11 13.33
C ALA A 223 3.04 -5.70 13.78
N CYS A 224 3.01 -5.40 15.08
CA CYS A 224 3.33 -4.07 15.58
C CYS A 224 4.82 -3.71 15.37
N GLN A 225 5.09 -2.84 14.40
CA GLN A 225 6.43 -2.45 13.99
C GLN A 225 7.23 -1.74 15.10
N THR A 226 6.56 -1.04 16.01
CA THR A 226 7.20 -0.33 17.13
C THR A 226 7.28 -1.15 18.43
N ARG A 227 6.75 -2.38 18.42
CA ARG A 227 6.60 -3.24 19.62
C ARG A 227 5.83 -2.53 20.74
N ALA A 228 4.77 -1.79 20.38
CA ALA A 228 3.87 -1.13 21.33
C ALA A 228 2.84 -2.09 21.95
N LEU A 229 2.75 -3.33 21.48
CA LEU A 229 1.77 -4.30 21.93
C LEU A 229 2.46 -5.53 22.53
N GLU A 230 2.00 -5.92 23.71
CA GLU A 230 2.35 -7.17 24.38
C GLU A 230 1.08 -8.02 24.61
N MET A 231 1.25 -9.30 24.91
CA MET A 231 0.14 -10.20 25.22
C MET A 231 0.17 -10.56 26.71
N ILE A 232 -0.82 -10.08 27.47
CA ILE A 232 -0.97 -10.37 28.91
C ILE A 232 -2.26 -11.17 29.10
N ASN A 233 -2.17 -12.33 29.73
CA ASN A 233 -3.32 -13.24 29.93
C ASN A 233 -4.11 -13.52 28.63
N GLY A 234 -3.41 -13.65 27.50
CA GLY A 234 -4.04 -13.89 26.19
C GLY A 234 -4.83 -12.69 25.63
N ARG A 235 -4.54 -11.47 26.08
CA ARG A 235 -5.16 -10.23 25.56
C ARG A 235 -4.09 -9.19 25.18
N PRO A 236 -4.35 -8.38 24.13
CA PRO A 236 -3.42 -7.34 23.72
C PRO A 236 -3.38 -6.20 24.74
N GLN A 237 -2.20 -5.92 25.28
CA GLN A 237 -1.90 -4.79 26.14
C GLN A 237 -1.11 -3.75 25.35
N LEU A 238 -1.62 -2.51 25.31
CA LEU A 238 -1.02 -1.39 24.59
C LEU A 238 -0.11 -0.57 25.51
N ASN A 239 1.09 -0.29 25.03
CA ASN A 239 1.96 0.78 25.50
C ASN A 239 1.74 2.02 24.61
N ASN A 240 1.07 3.03 25.16
CA ASN A 240 0.70 4.24 24.43
C ASN A 240 1.92 5.06 23.99
N ASP A 241 3.01 5.05 24.76
CA ASP A 241 4.20 5.85 24.49
C ASP A 241 4.95 5.38 23.23
N ARG A 242 4.73 4.13 22.81
CA ARG A 242 5.31 3.53 21.59
C ARG A 242 4.32 3.44 20.44
N CYS A 243 3.04 3.69 20.68
CA CYS A 243 2.01 3.62 19.66
C CYS A 243 2.17 4.81 18.70
N ILE A 244 2.36 4.54 17.42
CA ILE A 244 2.49 5.59 16.38
C ILE A 244 1.20 5.80 15.58
N LYS A 245 0.06 5.26 16.06
CA LYS A 245 -1.25 5.42 15.40
C LYS A 245 -1.28 4.98 13.92
N CYS A 246 -0.49 3.98 13.55
CA CYS A 246 -0.39 3.50 12.16
C CYS A 246 -1.50 2.53 11.73
N GLY A 247 -2.22 1.92 12.69
CA GLY A 247 -3.34 1.01 12.43
C GLY A 247 -2.97 -0.44 12.09
N ILE A 248 -1.70 -0.76 11.86
CA ILE A 248 -1.29 -2.08 11.34
C ILE A 248 -1.75 -3.26 12.20
N CYS A 249 -1.82 -3.07 13.53
CA CYS A 249 -2.27 -4.10 14.45
C CYS A 249 -3.74 -4.51 14.25
N TYR A 250 -4.61 -3.57 13.85
CA TYR A 250 -6.00 -3.82 13.49
C TYR A 250 -6.09 -4.44 12.09
N VAL A 251 -5.33 -3.90 11.13
CA VAL A 251 -5.28 -4.41 9.75
C VAL A 251 -4.90 -5.89 9.71
N GLN A 252 -3.90 -6.31 10.48
CA GLN A 252 -3.40 -7.69 10.48
C GLN A 252 -4.19 -8.64 11.39
N CYS A 253 -5.17 -8.14 12.15
CA CYS A 253 -5.93 -8.98 13.05
C CYS A 253 -6.87 -9.89 12.23
N PRO A 254 -6.82 -11.22 12.35
CA PRO A 254 -7.65 -12.13 11.53
C PRO A 254 -9.15 -12.08 11.88
N ARG A 255 -9.55 -11.17 12.78
CA ARG A 255 -10.91 -10.98 13.25
C ARG A 255 -11.50 -9.63 12.84
N THR A 256 -10.79 -8.84 12.05
CA THR A 256 -11.26 -7.54 11.53
C THR A 256 -11.84 -7.70 10.14
N TRP A 257 -11.12 -8.40 9.27
CA TRP A 257 -11.55 -8.87 7.97
C TRP A 257 -10.85 -10.21 7.69
N TRP A 258 -11.45 -11.05 6.85
CA TRP A 258 -10.96 -12.40 6.58
C TRP A 258 -11.10 -12.75 5.09
N PRO A 259 -10.02 -12.60 4.29
CA PRO A 259 -10.05 -12.83 2.84
C PRO A 259 -9.87 -14.33 2.52
N GLU A 260 -10.84 -15.15 2.96
CA GLU A 260 -10.72 -16.62 2.92
C GLU A 260 -10.43 -17.17 1.52
N GLU A 261 -11.17 -16.71 0.51
CA GLU A 261 -11.04 -17.18 -0.88
C GLU A 261 -9.63 -16.90 -1.43
N GLN A 262 -9.10 -15.70 -1.19
CA GLN A 262 -7.75 -15.34 -1.64
C GLN A 262 -6.68 -16.15 -0.89
N ILE A 263 -6.85 -16.38 0.42
CA ILE A 263 -5.93 -17.22 1.21
C ILE A 263 -5.93 -18.66 0.68
N ARG A 264 -7.10 -19.25 0.42
CA ARG A 264 -7.22 -20.62 -0.12
C ARG A 264 -6.60 -20.71 -1.52
N LYS A 265 -6.85 -19.71 -2.37
CA LYS A 265 -6.25 -19.61 -3.71
C LYS A 265 -4.72 -19.61 -3.66
N GLU A 266 -4.11 -18.81 -2.78
CA GLU A 266 -2.63 -18.77 -2.64
C GLU A 266 -2.05 -20.06 -2.03
N LEU A 267 -2.79 -20.74 -1.15
CA LEU A 267 -2.36 -22.02 -0.57
C LEU A 267 -2.63 -23.23 -1.50
N GLY A 268 -3.50 -23.08 -2.49
CA GLY A 268 -3.99 -24.15 -3.34
C GLY A 268 -4.77 -25.20 -2.56
N LEU A 269 -5.61 -24.75 -1.62
CA LEU A 269 -6.50 -25.54 -0.77
C LEU A 269 -7.95 -25.50 -1.26
#